data_AF-A0A1S3CYE0-F1
#
_entry.id   AF-A0A1S3CYE0-F1
#
_cell.length_a   1.000
_cell.length_b   1.000
_cell.length_c   1.000
_cell.angle_alpha   90.00
_cell.angle_beta   90.00
_cell.angle_gamma   90.00
#
_symmetry.space_group_name_H-M   'P 1'
#
loop_
_entity.id
_entity.type
_entity.pdbx_description
1 polymer ?
#
loop_
_entity_poly.entity_id
_entity_poly.type
_entity_poly.pdbx_seq_one_letter_code
_entity_poly.pdbx_strand_id
1 'polypeptide(L)' 'MSQKDEEEYPGVVQHGSFKYDDGTLYIGDWNERGQKHGMGHMKLPDHTRYDGTFHNGLCSGLGVMRFPDGAK' A
#
# COMPACT_ATOMS: atom_id res chain seq x y z
N MET A 1 26.16 4.47 13.72
CA MET A 1 24.94 5.08 13.16
C MET A 1 24.17 3.93 12.52
N SER A 2 23.10 3.48 13.18
CA SER A 2 22.34 2.30 12.75
C SER A 2 21.75 2.59 11.37
N GLN A 3 22.33 1.99 10.33
CA GLN A 3 21.64 1.84 9.06
C GLN A 3 20.36 1.08 9.40
N LYS A 4 19.23 1.75 9.17
CA LYS A 4 17.92 1.16 9.35
C LYS A 4 17.90 -0.09 8.49
N ASP A 5 17.62 -1.23 9.10
CA ASP A 5 17.23 -2.44 8.40
C ASP A 5 16.18 -2.03 7.36
N GLU A 6 16.59 -1.94 6.09
CA GLU A 6 15.66 -1.90 4.98
C GLU A 6 14.96 -3.25 5.05
N GLU A 7 13.74 -3.28 5.62
CA GLU A 7 12.84 -4.41 5.45
C GLU A 7 12.64 -4.57 3.94
N GLU A 8 13.53 -5.36 3.34
CA GLU A 8 13.44 -5.76 1.96
C GLU A 8 12.19 -6.63 1.87
N TYR A 9 11.12 -6.11 1.26
CA TYR A 9 9.91 -6.89 1.05
C TYR A 9 10.18 -7.86 -0.10
N PRO A 10 10.41 -9.17 0.19
CA PRO A 10 10.80 -10.10 -0.86
C PRO A 10 9.71 -10.18 -1.92
N GLY A 11 10.12 -10.02 -3.18
CA GLY A 11 9.20 -10.04 -4.33
C GLY A 11 8.66 -8.68 -4.75
N VAL A 12 9.13 -7.57 -4.16
CA VAL A 12 8.98 -6.23 -4.76
C VAL A 12 9.90 -6.10 -5.97
N VAL A 13 9.36 -5.65 -7.10
CA VAL A 13 10.13 -5.43 -8.34
C VAL A 13 9.96 -4.04 -8.93
N GLN A 14 8.94 -3.29 -8.50
CA GLN A 14 8.73 -1.92 -8.95
C GLN A 14 7.98 -1.12 -7.89
N HIS A 15 8.14 0.21 -7.95
CA HIS A 15 7.33 1.18 -7.22
C HIS A 15 6.56 2.04 -8.21
N GLY A 16 5.29 2.32 -7.94
CA GLY A 16 4.48 3.13 -8.85
C GLY A 16 3.07 3.39 -8.35
N SER A 17 2.34 4.19 -9.13
CA SER A 17 0.96 4.54 -8.85
C SER A 17 0.01 3.92 -9.86
N PHE A 18 -1.14 3.44 -9.40
CA PHE A 18 -2.22 2.94 -10.25
C PHE A 18 -3.56 3.52 -9.79
N LYS A 19 -4.33 4.05 -10.75
CA LYS A 19 -5.68 4.53 -10.52
C LYS A 19 -6.65 3.54 -11.15
N TYR A 20 -7.52 2.98 -10.32
CA TYR A 20 -8.57 2.06 -10.73
C TYR A 20 -9.79 2.83 -11.25
N ASP A 21 -10.61 2.15 -12.05
CA ASP A 21 -11.82 2.74 -12.66
C ASP A 21 -12.88 3.15 -11.63
N ASP A 22 -12.89 2.50 -10.46
CA ASP A 22 -13.77 2.84 -9.34
C ASP A 22 -13.34 4.14 -8.62
N GLY A 23 -12.20 4.72 -8.99
CA GLY A 23 -11.63 5.92 -8.37
C GLY A 23 -10.61 5.64 -7.26
N THR A 24 -10.38 4.36 -6.92
CA THR A 24 -9.33 3.96 -5.99
C THR A 24 -7.96 4.35 -6.55
N LEU A 25 -7.10 4.92 -5.71
CA LEU A 25 -5.71 5.23 -6.03
C LEU A 25 -4.80 4.39 -5.13
N TYR A 26 -3.85 3.70 -5.74
CA TYR A 26 -2.75 3.06 -5.03
C TYR A 26 -1.42 3.68 -5.44
N ILE A 27 -0.55 3.93 -4.47
CA ILE A 27 0.85 4.36 -4.66
C ILE A 27 1.70 3.47 -3.77
N GLY A 28 2.57 2.65 -4.34
CA GLY A 28 3.35 1.71 -3.56
C GLY A 28 4.10 0.71 -4.41
N ASP A 29 4.55 -0.35 -3.74
CA ASP A 29 5.34 -1.39 -4.35
C ASP A 29 4.48 -2.46 -5.03
N TRP A 30 5.07 -3.14 -6.00
CA TRP A 30 4.39 -4.19 -6.77
C TRP A 30 5.30 -5.38 -6.95
N ASN A 31 4.68 -6.56 -7.03
CA ASN A 31 5.36 -7.79 -7.39
C ASN A 31 5.36 -8.04 -8.91
N GLU A 32 6.11 -9.05 -9.35
CA GLU A 32 6.23 -9.47 -10.75
C GLU A 32 4.89 -9.84 -11.39
N ARG A 33 3.89 -10.18 -10.58
CA ARG A 33 2.53 -10.51 -11.03
C ARG A 33 1.66 -9.26 -11.22
N GLY A 34 2.21 -8.07 -11.03
CA GLY A 34 1.48 -6.79 -11.10
C GLY A 34 0.50 -6.59 -9.95
N GLN A 35 0.74 -7.21 -8.80
CA GLN A 35 -0.09 -7.07 -7.60
C GLN A 35 0.58 -6.14 -6.58
N LYS A 36 -0.24 -5.37 -5.86
CA LYS A 36 0.21 -4.55 -4.72
C LYS A 36 1.01 -5.42 -3.74
N HIS A 37 2.22 -5.00 -3.43
CA HIS A 37 3.16 -5.72 -2.56
C HIS A 37 3.95 -4.70 -1.73
N GLY A 38 4.68 -5.13 -0.70
CA GLY A 38 5.56 -4.24 0.05
C GLY A 38 4.82 -3.08 0.72
N MET A 39 5.42 -1.90 0.75
CA MET A 39 4.81 -0.72 1.33
C MET A 39 3.89 -0.02 0.33
N GLY A 40 2.76 0.50 0.81
CA GLY A 40 1.89 1.28 -0.04
C GLY A 40 0.90 2.17 0.68
N HIS A 41 0.34 3.07 -0.11
CA HIS A 41 -0.69 4.03 0.24
C HIS A 41 -1.88 3.78 -0.68
N MET A 42 -3.03 3.44 -0.11
CA MET A 42 -4.27 3.25 -0.84
C MET A 42 -5.29 4.30 -0.41
N LYS A 43 -5.89 5.00 -1.37
CA LYS A 43 -7.00 5.92 -1.15
C LYS A 43 -8.21 5.38 -1.88
N LEU A 44 -9.26 5.11 -1.13
CA LEU A 44 -10.55 4.67 -1.63
C LEU A 44 -11.41 5.88 -2.08
N PRO A 45 -12.45 5.67 -2.90
CA PRO A 45 -13.31 6.74 -3.42
C PRO A 45 -14.09 7.49 -2.33
N ASP A 46 -14.42 6.80 -1.24
CA ASP A 46 -15.03 7.37 -0.03
C ASP A 46 -14.06 8.25 0.79
N HIS A 47 -12.83 8.45 0.30
CA HIS A 47 -11.72 9.12 0.96
C HIS A 47 -11.10 8.36 2.15
N THR A 48 -11.50 7.10 2.39
CA THR A 48 -10.78 6.21 3.30
C THR A 48 -9.36 6.01 2.79
N ARG A 49 -8.39 6.04 3.70
CA ARG A 49 -6.97 5.85 3.38
C ARG A 49 -6.40 4.70 4.18
N TYR A 50 -5.51 3.94 3.54
CA TYR A 50 -4.71 2.92 4.18
C TYR A 50 -3.24 3.16 3.85
N ASP A 51 -2.43 3.31 4.88
CA ASP A 51 -0.97 3.44 4.79
C ASP A 51 -0.36 2.23 5.49
N GLY A 52 0.26 1.32 4.76
CA GLY A 52 0.79 0.09 5.37
C GLY A 52 1.30 -0.93 4.37
N THR A 53 1.51 -2.15 4.85
CA THR A 53 2.05 -3.24 4.02
C THR A 53 0.98 -3.92 3.17
N PHE A 54 1.41 -4.47 2.03
CA PHE A 54 0.61 -5.23 1.08
C PHE A 54 1.31 -6.55 0.74
N HIS A 55 0.53 -7.60 0.56
CA HIS A 55 1.03 -8.89 0.10
C HIS A 55 0.05 -9.52 -0.88
N ASN A 56 0.52 -9.78 -2.11
CA ASN A 56 -0.27 -10.38 -3.20
C ASN A 56 -1.62 -9.67 -3.46
N GLY A 57 -1.62 -8.34 -3.40
CA GLY A 57 -2.79 -7.50 -3.70
C GLY A 57 -3.64 -7.12 -2.49
N LEU A 58 -3.39 -7.71 -1.32
CA LEU A 58 -4.17 -7.49 -0.10
C LEU A 58 -3.38 -6.63 0.89
N CYS A 59 -4.08 -5.79 1.66
CA CYS A 59 -3.50 -5.18 2.86
C CYS A 59 -3.02 -6.31 3.80
N SER A 60 -1.80 -6.21 4.27
CA SER A 60 -1.17 -7.18 5.17
C SER A 60 -0.42 -6.42 6.26
N GLY A 61 -0.02 -7.11 7.32
CA GLY A 61 0.88 -6.60 8.36
C GLY A 61 0.35 -5.35 9.09
N LEU A 62 1.28 -4.45 9.44
CA LEU A 62 0.95 -3.20 10.11
C LEU A 62 0.52 -2.15 9.10
N GLY A 63 -0.54 -1.43 9.44
CA GLY A 63 -1.02 -0.32 8.66
C GLY A 63 -1.93 0.59 9.47
N VAL A 64 -2.08 1.82 8.99
CA VAL A 64 -2.97 2.82 9.55
C VAL A 64 -4.11 3.04 8.57
N MET A 65 -5.31 2.68 8.99
CA MET A 65 -6.54 3.01 8.27
C MET A 65 -7.11 4.31 8.82
N ARG A 66 -7.44 5.26 7.94
CA ARG A 66 -8.05 6.54 8.28
C ARG A 66 -9.36 6.68 7.52
N PHE A 67 -10.45 6.80 8.27
CA PHE A 67 -11.77 7.04 7.72
C PHE A 67 -12.04 8.54 7.58
N PRO A 68 -12.80 8.97 6.55
CA PRO A 68 -13.11 10.38 6.29
C PRO A 68 -13.81 11.09 7.44
N ASP A 69 -14.60 10.36 8.23
CA ASP A 69 -15.43 10.91 9.32
C ASP A 69 -14.75 10.85 10.70
N GLY A 70 -13.45 10.50 10.76
CA GLY A 70 -12.77 10.30 12.04
C GLY A 70 -13.33 9.16 12.89
N ALA A 71 -14.23 8.34 12.35
CA ALA A 71 -14.69 7.10 12.94
C ALA A 71 -13.45 6.24 13.27
N LYS A 72 -13.24 6.04 14.57
CA LYS A 72 -12.19 5.18 15.12
C LYS A 72 -12.73 3.78 15.34
#